data_AF-A0AAN7Z5N1-F1
#
_entry.id   AF-A0AAN7Z5N1-F1
#
_cell.length_a   1.000
_cell.length_b   1.000
_cell.length_c   1.000
_cell.angle_alpha   90.00
_cell.angle_beta   90.00
_cell.angle_gamma   90.00
#
_symmetry.space_group_name_H-M   'P 1'
#
loop_
_entity.id
_entity.type
_entity.pdbx_description
1 polymer ?
#
loop_
_entity_poly.entity_id
_entity_poly.type
_entity_poly.pdbx_seq_one_letter_code
_entity_poly.pdbx_strand_id
1 'polypeptide(L)'
;MSGAKGGDKIEKIITRLQERISEGQFYEAQQQTRVVAARYVKASNWTAAVDILYNVALSLLKAGQGGSGGDLCVLLVDTYKQAELKPDPATKSKLLTCLRLFDSEEPTRKKYIGEIIA
;
A
#
# COMPACT_ATOMS: atom_id res chain seq x y z
N MET A 1 3.54 -17.40 22.36
CA MET A 1 3.73 -17.86 20.96
C MET A 1 2.47 -17.67 20.08
N SER A 2 1.71 -16.57 20.18
CA SER A 2 0.44 -16.40 19.41
C SER A 2 0.53 -15.48 18.18
N GLY A 3 1.72 -15.13 17.70
CA GLY A 3 1.92 -14.19 16.60
C GLY A 3 1.71 -14.75 15.18
N ALA A 4 1.76 -16.07 14.99
CA ALA A 4 1.76 -16.69 13.66
C ALA A 4 0.39 -16.61 12.95
N LYS A 5 -0.73 -16.86 13.65
CA LYS A 5 -2.07 -16.92 13.03
C LYS A 5 -2.53 -15.59 12.41
N GLY A 6 -2.05 -14.46 12.93
CA GLY A 6 -2.38 -13.13 12.42
C GLY A 6 -1.64 -12.82 11.12
N GLY A 7 -0.33 -13.13 11.07
CA GLY A 7 0.52 -12.94 9.90
C GLY A 7 0.02 -13.74 8.69
N ASP A 8 -0.25 -15.03 8.88
CA ASP A 8 -0.74 -15.92 7.81
C ASP A 8 -2.04 -15.40 7.15
N LYS A 9 -2.89 -14.71 7.91
CA LYS A 9 -4.14 -14.14 7.39
C LYS A 9 -3.87 -12.92 6.51
N ILE A 10 -2.95 -12.05 6.91
CA ILE A 10 -2.58 -10.85 6.14
C ILE A 10 -1.91 -11.26 4.83
N GLU A 11 -1.00 -12.23 4.90
CA GLU A 11 -0.33 -12.76 3.71
C GLU A 11 -1.33 -13.32 2.70
N LYS A 12 -2.28 -14.17 3.13
CA LYS A 12 -3.35 -14.69 2.25
C LYS A 12 -4.20 -13.59 1.61
N ILE A 13 -4.47 -12.51 2.34
CA ILE A 13 -5.19 -11.35 1.79
C ILE A 13 -4.37 -10.68 0.69
N ILE A 14 -3.08 -10.45 0.94
CA ILE A 14 -2.15 -9.83 -0.02
C ILE A 14 -2.02 -10.70 -1.26
N THR A 15 -1.75 -12.00 -1.10
CA THR A 15 -1.62 -12.96 -2.21
C THR A 15 -2.85 -12.93 -3.11
N ARG A 16 -4.05 -13.01 -2.53
CA ARG A 16 -5.30 -12.98 -3.32
C ARG A 16 -5.50 -11.66 -4.08
N LEU A 17 -5.10 -10.53 -3.49
CA LEU A 17 -5.17 -9.23 -4.18
C LEU A 17 -4.14 -9.12 -5.31
N GLN A 18 -2.96 -9.72 -5.12
CA GLN A 18 -1.92 -9.80 -6.15
C GLN A 18 -2.28 -10.77 -7.28
N GLU A 19 -2.98 -11.87 -6.99
CA GLU A 19 -3.55 -12.77 -8.00
C GLU A 19 -4.51 -12.02 -8.93
N ARG A 20 -5.41 -11.20 -8.39
CA ARG A 20 -6.30 -10.34 -9.20
C ARG A 20 -5.53 -9.39 -10.12
N ILE A 21 -4.41 -8.84 -9.65
CA ILE A 21 -3.52 -8.02 -10.49
C ILE A 21 -2.94 -8.85 -11.63
N SER A 22 -2.51 -10.10 -11.36
CA SER A 22 -2.00 -11.00 -12.41
C SER A 22 -3.08 -11.38 -13.44
N GLU A 23 -4.35 -11.37 -13.04
CA GLU A 23 -5.51 -11.58 -13.91
C GLU A 23 -5.94 -10.30 -14.68
N GLY A 24 -5.24 -9.18 -14.51
CA GLY A 24 -5.56 -7.90 -15.16
C GLY A 24 -6.70 -7.10 -14.49
N GLN A 25 -7.21 -7.54 -13.33
CA GLN A 25 -8.27 -6.87 -12.57
C GLN A 25 -7.71 -5.75 -11.68
N PHE A 26 -7.01 -4.79 -12.29
CA PHE A 26 -6.20 -3.81 -11.57
C PHE A 26 -7.02 -2.85 -10.71
N TYR A 27 -8.10 -2.30 -11.28
CA TYR A 27 -8.97 -1.36 -10.58
C TYR A 27 -9.73 -2.04 -9.45
N GLU A 28 -10.23 -3.27 -9.69
CA GLU A 28 -10.91 -4.06 -8.67
C GLU A 28 -9.97 -4.43 -7.53
N ALA A 29 -8.73 -4.83 -7.84
CA ALA A 29 -7.70 -5.10 -6.84
C ALA A 29 -7.41 -3.85 -6.00
N GLN A 30 -7.29 -2.68 -6.63
CA GLN A 30 -7.12 -1.39 -5.94
C GLN A 30 -8.30 -1.11 -4.98
N GLN A 31 -9.54 -1.14 -5.48
CA GLN A 31 -10.71 -0.82 -4.65
C GLN A 31 -10.88 -1.80 -3.49
N GLN A 32 -10.68 -3.11 -3.73
CA GLN A 32 -10.72 -4.11 -2.66
C GLN A 32 -9.62 -3.88 -1.62
N THR A 33 -8.42 -3.46 -2.05
CA THR A 33 -7.33 -3.12 -1.13
C THR A 33 -7.72 -1.96 -0.21
N ARG A 34 -8.31 -0.89 -0.75
CA ARG A 34 -8.81 0.25 0.06
C ARG A 34 -9.82 -0.19 1.11
N VAL A 35 -10.79 -1.03 0.72
CA VAL A 35 -11.83 -1.54 1.63
C VAL A 35 -11.22 -2.39 2.74
N VAL A 36 -10.27 -3.27 2.42
CA VAL A 36 -9.65 -4.14 3.42
C VAL A 36 -8.74 -3.35 4.34
N ALA A 37 -7.89 -2.47 3.81
CA ALA A 37 -7.02 -1.62 4.61
C ALA A 37 -7.81 -0.75 5.59
N ALA A 38 -8.92 -0.14 5.15
CA ALA A 38 -9.81 0.65 6.00
C ALA A 38 -10.35 -0.12 7.21
N ARG A 39 -10.61 -1.44 7.07
CA ARG A 39 -11.04 -2.30 8.19
C ARG A 39 -9.93 -2.44 9.24
N TYR A 40 -8.68 -2.57 8.81
CA TYR A 40 -7.53 -2.68 9.71
C TYR A 40 -7.17 -1.33 10.35
N VAL A 41 -7.30 -0.22 9.61
CA VAL A 41 -7.22 1.15 10.16
C VAL A 41 -8.27 1.37 11.26
N LYS A 42 -9.53 1.02 10.99
CA LYS A 42 -10.62 1.14 11.99
C LYS A 42 -10.35 0.32 13.26
N ALA A 43 -9.65 -0.81 13.12
CA ALA A 43 -9.24 -1.65 14.24
C ALA A 43 -7.92 -1.20 14.90
N SER A 44 -7.34 -0.06 14.48
CA SER A 44 -6.01 0.42 14.89
C SER A 44 -4.89 -0.61 14.68
N ASN A 45 -5.06 -1.55 13.76
CA ASN A 45 -4.03 -2.50 13.37
C ASN A 45 -3.23 -1.92 12.20
N TRP A 46 -2.38 -0.95 12.55
CA TRP A 46 -1.60 -0.16 11.61
C TRP A 46 -0.62 -1.00 10.80
N THR A 47 0.04 -1.98 11.43
CA THR A 47 0.97 -2.89 10.75
C THR A 47 0.28 -3.64 9.61
N ALA A 48 -0.90 -4.22 9.87
CA ALA A 48 -1.66 -4.93 8.83
C ALA A 48 -2.12 -4.00 7.71
N ALA A 49 -2.62 -2.80 8.04
CA ALA A 49 -3.03 -1.82 7.05
C ALA A 49 -1.86 -1.39 6.14
N VAL A 50 -0.70 -1.08 6.75
CA VAL A 50 0.53 -0.71 6.05
C VAL A 50 1.02 -1.84 5.15
N ASP A 51 1.08 -3.08 5.65
CA ASP A 51 1.58 -4.21 4.86
C ASP A 51 0.66 -4.52 3.68
N ILE A 52 -0.66 -4.43 3.85
CA ILE A 52 -1.62 -4.60 2.75
C ILE A 52 -1.46 -3.50 1.70
N LEU A 53 -1.46 -2.23 2.12
CA LEU A 53 -1.34 -1.09 1.20
C LEU A 53 -0.02 -1.12 0.44
N TYR A 54 1.10 -1.30 1.15
CA TYR A 54 2.43 -1.32 0.56
C TYR A 54 2.59 -2.43 -0.47
N ASN A 55 2.28 -3.68 -0.10
CA ASN A 55 2.54 -4.83 -0.98
C ASN A 55 1.66 -4.81 -2.24
N VAL A 56 0.41 -4.36 -2.14
CA VAL A 56 -0.47 -4.28 -3.31
C VAL A 56 -0.15 -3.08 -4.18
N ALA A 57 0.17 -1.91 -3.59
CA ALA A 57 0.65 -0.75 -4.35
C ALA A 57 1.91 -1.09 -5.15
N LEU A 58 2.85 -1.81 -4.53
CA LEU A 58 4.07 -2.27 -5.18
C LEU A 58 3.78 -3.14 -6.41
N SER A 59 2.83 -4.07 -6.31
CA SER A 59 2.43 -4.93 -7.42
C SER A 59 1.74 -4.16 -8.55
N LEU A 60 0.89 -3.18 -8.23
CA LEU A 60 0.25 -2.32 -9.23
C LEU A 60 1.29 -1.46 -9.97
N LEU A 61 2.21 -0.81 -9.25
CA LEU A 61 3.28 -0.02 -9.85
C LEU A 61 4.16 -0.88 -10.77
N LYS A 62 4.53 -2.08 -10.34
CA LYS A 62 5.29 -3.05 -11.17
C LYS A 62 4.53 -3.52 -12.41
N ALA A 63 3.19 -3.55 -12.36
CA ALA A 63 2.33 -3.87 -13.50
C ALA A 63 2.05 -2.66 -14.42
N GLY A 64 2.74 -1.53 -14.21
CA GLY A 64 2.55 -0.30 -15.00
C GLY A 64 1.24 0.44 -14.68
N GLN A 65 0.55 0.05 -13.61
CA GLN A 65 -0.72 0.67 -13.19
C GLN A 65 -0.42 1.85 -12.25
N GLY A 66 0.21 2.88 -12.80
CA GLY A 66 0.69 4.07 -12.08
C GLY A 66 -0.42 4.76 -11.28
N GLY A 67 -1.55 5.06 -11.90
CA GLY A 67 -2.69 5.68 -11.21
C GLY A 67 -3.20 4.85 -10.02
N SER A 68 -3.52 3.57 -10.24
CA SER A 68 -4.05 2.68 -9.20
C SER A 68 -3.03 2.44 -8.07
N GLY A 69 -1.76 2.17 -8.42
CA GLY A 69 -0.69 1.98 -7.46
C GLY A 69 -0.37 3.27 -6.68
N GLY A 70 -0.37 4.41 -7.38
CA GLY A 70 -0.12 5.72 -6.82
C GLY A 70 -1.17 6.17 -5.82
N ASP A 71 -2.44 5.92 -6.10
CA ASP A 71 -3.53 6.15 -5.14
C ASP A 71 -3.35 5.36 -3.84
N LEU A 72 -2.94 4.09 -3.93
CA LEU A 72 -2.64 3.29 -2.74
C LEU A 72 -1.38 3.78 -2.01
N CYS A 73 -0.39 4.28 -2.73
CA CYS A 73 0.80 4.92 -2.13
C CYS A 73 0.44 6.19 -1.36
N VAL A 74 -0.46 7.03 -1.88
CA VAL A 74 -0.98 8.20 -1.14
C VAL A 74 -1.72 7.76 0.11
N LEU A 75 -2.60 6.76 -0.01
CA LEU A 75 -3.33 6.21 1.14
C LEU A 75 -2.41 5.58 2.19
N LEU A 76 -1.29 4.98 1.78
CA LEU A 76 -0.25 4.49 2.68
C LEU A 76 0.35 5.63 3.52
N VAL A 77 0.61 6.79 2.92
CA VAL A 77 1.10 7.97 3.64
C VAL A 77 0.06 8.49 4.61
N ASP A 78 -1.20 8.60 4.18
CA ASP A 78 -2.31 9.00 5.05
C ASP A 78 -2.47 8.03 6.23
N THR A 79 -2.21 6.74 6.02
CA THR A 79 -2.23 5.72 7.08
C THR A 79 -1.09 5.91 8.07
N TYR A 80 0.12 6.25 7.61
CA TYR A 80 1.22 6.59 8.50
C TYR A 80 0.91 7.82 9.36
N LYS A 81 0.30 8.86 8.75
CA LYS A 81 -0.14 10.08 9.44
C LYS A 81 -1.18 9.78 10.51
N GLN A 82 -2.23 9.01 10.17
CA GLN A 82 -3.27 8.60 11.11
C GLN A 82 -2.74 7.73 12.26
N ALA A 83 -1.73 6.90 11.99
CA ALA A 83 -1.09 6.06 12.99
C ALA A 83 -0.09 6.82 13.89
N GLU A 84 0.14 8.11 13.63
CA GLU A 84 1.15 8.95 14.30
C GLU A 84 2.55 8.32 14.30
N LEU A 85 2.86 7.54 13.24
CA LEU A 85 4.12 6.83 13.14
C LEU A 85 5.25 7.80 12.80
N LYS A 86 6.25 7.86 13.67
CA LYS A 86 7.46 8.64 13.41
C LYS A 86 8.24 8.04 12.23
N PRO A 87 8.82 8.86 11.35
CA PRO A 87 9.67 8.37 10.28
C PRO A 87 10.87 7.59 10.83
N ASP A 88 11.03 6.37 10.35
CA ASP A 88 12.15 5.48 10.67
C ASP A 88 12.76 4.91 9.37
N PRO A 89 13.90 4.19 9.43
CA PRO A 89 14.50 3.61 8.24
C PRO A 89 13.58 2.65 7.46
N ALA A 90 12.71 1.90 8.15
CA ALA A 90 11.84 0.90 7.54
C ALA A 90 10.70 1.53 6.75
N THR A 91 10.02 2.51 7.34
CA THR A 91 8.96 3.31 6.71
C THR A 91 9.52 4.11 5.53
N LYS A 92 10.68 4.77 5.71
CA LYS A 92 11.37 5.48 4.61
C LYS A 92 11.74 4.55 3.47
N SER A 93 12.25 3.35 3.75
CA SER A 93 12.59 2.37 2.71
C SER A 93 11.37 1.97 1.88
N LYS A 94 10.22 1.72 2.52
CA LYS A 94 8.95 1.44 1.83
C LYS A 94 8.54 2.60 0.91
N LEU A 95 8.55 3.84 1.43
CA LEU A 95 8.14 5.02 0.65
C LEU A 95 9.06 5.26 -0.56
N LEU A 96 10.37 5.17 -0.37
CA LEU A 96 11.35 5.33 -1.45
C LEU A 96 11.26 4.19 -2.48
N THR A 97 10.95 2.97 -2.05
CA THR A 97 10.75 1.84 -2.96
C THR A 97 9.54 2.08 -3.87
N CYS A 98 8.41 2.55 -3.31
CA CYS A 98 7.26 2.97 -4.11
C CYS A 98 7.64 4.09 -5.08
N LEU A 99 8.29 5.15 -4.59
CA LEU A 99 8.67 6.31 -5.40
C LEU A 99 9.50 5.93 -6.64
N ARG A 100 10.41 4.95 -6.51
CA ARG A 100 11.27 4.47 -7.60
C ARG A 100 10.52 3.69 -8.68
N LEU A 101 9.32 3.20 -8.39
CA LEU A 101 8.51 2.41 -9.31
C LEU A 101 7.44 3.21 -10.04
N PHE A 102 7.22 4.47 -9.66
CA PHE A 102 6.40 5.36 -10.47
C PHE A 102 7.10 5.63 -11.82
N ASP A 103 6.31 5.63 -12.89
CA ASP A 103 6.71 6.28 -14.13
C ASP A 103 6.95 7.78 -13.86
N SER A 104 7.94 8.39 -14.53
CA SER A 104 8.30 9.78 -14.27
C SER A 104 7.17 10.76 -14.59
N GLU A 105 6.34 10.42 -15.59
CA GLU A 105 5.23 11.22 -16.10
C GLU A 105 3.89 10.88 -15.43
N GLU A 106 3.85 9.88 -14.55
CA GLU A 106 2.63 9.48 -13.85
C GLU A 106 2.07 10.66 -13.01
N PRO A 107 0.85 11.16 -13.31
CA PRO A 107 0.30 12.34 -12.64
C PRO A 107 0.25 12.23 -11.10
N THR A 108 -0.04 11.03 -10.59
CA THR A 108 -0.14 10.79 -9.14
C THR A 108 1.21 10.89 -8.41
N ARG A 109 2.34 10.76 -9.12
CA ARG A 109 3.70 10.80 -8.55
C ARG A 109 3.99 12.13 -7.85
N LYS A 110 3.60 13.26 -8.46
CA LYS A 110 3.85 14.59 -7.87
C LYS A 110 3.11 14.76 -6.54
N LYS A 111 1.85 14.31 -6.49
CA LYS A 111 1.06 14.31 -5.25
C LYS A 111 1.73 13.44 -4.20
N TYR A 112 2.13 12.22 -4.55
CA TYR A 112 2.81 11.32 -3.64
C TYR A 112 4.10 11.92 -3.04
N ILE A 113 4.94 12.56 -3.86
CA ILE A 113 6.15 13.27 -3.39
C ILE A 113 5.80 14.37 -2.39
N GLY A 114 4.75 15.16 -2.66
CA GLY A 114 4.28 16.19 -1.75
C GLY A 114 3.87 15.60 -0.39
N GLU A 115 3.11 14.49 -0.42
CA GLU A 115 2.61 13.86 0.79
C GLU A 115 3.71 13.25 1.68
N ILE A 116 4.77 12.69 1.11
CA ILE A 116 5.86 12.07 1.89
C ILE A 116 6.81 13.08 2.56
N ILE A 117 6.79 14.36 2.13
CA ILE A 117 7.63 15.44 2.69
C ILE A 117 6.88 16.23 3.76
N ALA A 118 5.55 16.34 3.63
CA ALA A 118 4.67 17.09 4.52
C ALA A 118 4.46 16.41 5.89
#